data_AF-V4QGV6-F1
#
_entry.id   AF-V4QGV6-F1
#
_cell.length_a   1.000
_cell.length_b   1.000
_cell.length_c   1.000
_cell.angle_alpha   90.00
_cell.angle_beta   90.00
_cell.angle_gamma   90.00
#
_symmetry.space_group_name_H-M   'P 1'
#
loop_
_entity.id
_entity.type
_entity.pdbx_description
1 polymer ?
#
loop_
_entity_poly.entity_id
_entity_poly.type
_entity_poly.pdbx_seq_one_letter_code
_entity_poly.pdbx_strand_id
1 'polypeptide(L)' 'MKACRFDNVDLSASTFTNINLKGAKFHDINMSGVAITDAKIDGLTIFGHDIQVLIEAEIKRKA' A
#
# COMPACT_ATOMS: atom_id res chain seq x y z
N MET A 1 -17.96 -1.23 6.34
CA MET A 1 -18.53 -1.42 4.98
C MET A 1 -17.90 -2.67 4.36
N LYS A 2 -18.64 -3.47 3.58
CA LYS A 2 -18.11 -4.72 2.98
C LYS A 2 -17.36 -4.50 1.66
N ALA A 3 -17.74 -3.50 0.86
CA ALA A 3 -17.02 -3.05 -0.32
C ALA A 3 -17.37 -1.58 -0.59
N CYS A 4 -16.39 -0.77 -0.97
CA CYS A 4 -16.56 0.63 -1.38
C CYS A 4 -15.76 0.84 -2.68
N ARG A 5 -16.32 1.57 -3.64
CA ARG A 5 -15.61 2.00 -4.85
C ARG A 5 -15.56 3.52 -4.84
N PHE A 6 -14.36 4.04 -5.07
CA PHE A 6 -14.09 5.46 -5.28
C PHE A 6 -13.67 5.61 -6.73
N ASP A 7 -14.38 6.42 -7.51
CA ASP A 7 -14.21 6.54 -8.96
C ASP A 7 -14.17 8.03 -9.34
N ASN A 8 -13.09 8.48 -9.96
CA ASN A 8 -12.84 9.89 -10.32
C ASN A 8 -12.98 10.88 -9.15
N VAL A 9 -12.49 10.51 -7.95
CA VAL A 9 -12.47 11.41 -6.78
C VAL A 9 -11.05 11.78 -6.40
N ASP A 10 -10.86 13.03 -6.00
CA ASP A 10 -9.63 13.46 -5.34
C ASP A 10 -9.70 13.10 -3.84
N LEU A 11 -8.81 12.21 -3.41
CA LEU A 11 -8.63 11.80 -2.01
C LEU A 11 -7.36 12.40 -1.41
N SER A 12 -6.77 13.41 -2.05
CA SER A 12 -5.64 14.14 -1.49
C SER A 12 -5.97 14.68 -0.09
N ALA A 13 -4.98 14.68 0.80
CA ALA A 13 -5.11 15.04 2.21
C ALA A 13 -6.13 14.21 3.05
N SER A 14 -6.65 13.10 2.53
CA SER A 14 -7.49 12.18 3.32
C SER A 14 -6.66 11.30 4.25
N THR A 15 -7.16 11.06 5.46
CA THR A 15 -6.54 10.15 6.43
C THR A 15 -7.40 8.89 6.58
N PHE A 16 -6.77 7.72 6.51
CA PHE A 16 -7.42 6.43 6.72
C PHE A 16 -6.87 5.77 8.00
N THR A 17 -7.68 5.70 9.06
CA THR A 17 -7.26 5.15 10.35
C THR A 17 -8.00 3.84 10.64
N ASN A 18 -7.27 2.81 11.10
CA ASN A 18 -7.81 1.50 11.47
C ASN A 18 -8.61 0.79 10.36
N ILE A 19 -8.17 0.94 9.11
CA ILE A 19 -8.81 0.30 7.95
C ILE A 19 -8.19 -1.06 7.63
N ASN A 20 -9.00 -1.97 7.07
CA ASN A 20 -8.51 -3.23 6.52
C ASN A 20 -8.53 -3.16 4.99
N LEU A 21 -7.34 -3.18 4.38
CA LEU A 21 -7.13 -3.17 2.93
C LEU A 21 -6.81 -4.56 2.34
N LYS A 22 -7.03 -5.64 3.09
CA LYS A 22 -6.76 -7.00 2.59
C LYS A 22 -7.52 -7.25 1.27
N GLY A 23 -6.78 -7.54 0.21
CA GLY A 23 -7.33 -7.80 -1.11
C GLY A 23 -7.75 -6.55 -1.90
N ALA A 24 -7.49 -5.35 -1.38
CA ALA A 24 -7.69 -4.12 -2.14
C ALA A 24 -6.78 -4.09 -3.38
N LYS A 25 -7.29 -3.51 -4.46
CA LYS A 25 -6.52 -3.24 -5.67
C LYS A 25 -6.57 -1.76 -5.96
N PHE A 26 -5.41 -1.20 -6.25
CA PHE A 26 -5.27 0.20 -6.64
C PHE A 26 -4.75 0.25 -8.07
N HIS A 27 -5.40 1.04 -8.92
CA HIS A 27 -5.05 1.21 -10.33
C HIS A 27 -5.09 2.70 -10.65
N ASP A 28 -4.08 3.19 -11.36
CA ASP A 28 -3.94 4.60 -11.76
C ASP A 28 -4.04 5.61 -10.61
N ILE A 29 -3.43 5.26 -9.47
CA ILE A 29 -3.36 6.15 -8.30
C ILE A 29 -2.00 6.84 -8.19
N ASN A 30 -1.99 8.02 -7.58
CA ASN A 30 -0.76 8.69 -7.19
C ASN A 30 -0.34 8.25 -5.76
N MET A 31 0.77 7.52 -5.65
CA MET A 31 1.35 7.06 -4.37
C MET A 31 2.54 7.93 -3.91
N SER A 32 2.77 9.08 -4.56
CA SER A 32 3.90 9.95 -4.23
C SER A 32 3.78 10.47 -2.79
N GLY A 33 4.85 10.34 -2.02
CA GLY A 33 4.89 10.79 -0.62
C GLY A 33 4.15 9.91 0.38
N VAL A 34 3.59 8.77 -0.04
CA VAL A 34 2.95 7.81 0.87
C VAL A 34 4.01 7.12 1.73
N ALA A 35 3.84 7.19 3.04
CA ALA A 35 4.58 6.38 4.00
C ALA A 35 3.71 5.21 4.47
N ILE A 36 4.27 3.99 4.45
CA ILE A 36 3.63 2.79 4.99
C ILE A 36 4.41 2.38 6.23
N THR A 37 3.83 2.60 7.41
CA THR A 37 4.41 2.26 8.72
C THR A 37 3.47 1.35 9.48
N ASP A 38 4.01 0.46 10.32
CA ASP A 38 3.26 -0.47 11.18
C ASP A 38 2.17 -1.29 10.45
N ALA A 39 2.41 -1.58 9.16
CA ALA A 39 1.46 -2.28 8.31
C ALA A 39 1.82 -3.76 8.17
N LYS A 40 0.80 -4.62 8.11
CA LYS A 40 0.94 -5.99 7.62
C LYS A 40 1.01 -5.97 6.10
N ILE A 41 2.19 -6.22 5.54
CA ILE A 41 2.46 -6.13 4.09
C ILE A 41 2.59 -7.49 3.38
N ASP A 42 2.24 -8.60 4.03
CA ASP A 42 2.30 -9.92 3.40
C ASP A 42 1.50 -9.95 2.09
N GLY A 43 2.18 -10.29 0.99
CA GLY A 43 1.58 -10.32 -0.35
C GLY A 43 1.33 -8.94 -0.97
N LEU A 44 1.81 -7.85 -0.37
CA LEU A 44 1.81 -6.53 -1.00
C LEU A 44 2.68 -6.57 -2.27
N THR A 45 2.06 -6.25 -3.40
CA THR A 45 2.77 -6.14 -4.67
C THR A 45 2.71 -4.71 -5.20
N ILE A 46 3.85 -4.21 -5.69
CA ILE A 46 3.92 -2.95 -6.44
C ILE A 46 4.63 -3.27 -7.76
N PHE A 47 3.99 -2.91 -8.88
CA PHE A 47 4.43 -3.28 -10.23
C PHE A 47 4.70 -4.80 -10.38
N GLY A 48 3.92 -5.64 -9.69
CA GLY A 48 4.07 -7.10 -9.69
C GLY A 48 5.20 -7.66 -8.83
N HIS A 49 5.97 -6.83 -8.13
CA HIS A 49 7.06 -7.26 -7.27
C HIS A 49 6.59 -7.41 -5.82
N ASP A 50 7.04 -8.46 -5.14
CA ASP A 50 6.80 -8.65 -3.71
C ASP A 50 7.62 -7.64 -2.89
N ILE A 51 6.92 -6.72 -2.23
CA ILE A 51 7.56 -5.64 -1.48
C ILE A 51 8.22 -6.13 -0.20
N GLN A 52 7.67 -7.16 0.45
CA GLN A 52 8.26 -7.69 1.66
C GLN A 52 9.64 -8.28 1.37
N VAL A 53 9.76 -9.07 0.30
CA VAL A 53 11.03 -9.65 -0.13
C VAL A 53 12.06 -8.57 -0.46
N LEU A 54 11.64 -7.51 -1.16
CA LEU A 54 12.55 -6.40 -1.51
C LEU A 54 13.06 -5.63 -0.29
N ILE A 55 12.20 -5.39 0.70
CA ILE A 55 12.58 -4.72 1.96
C ILE A 55 13.56 -5.61 2.75
N GLU A 56 13.26 -6.90 2.90
CA GLU A 56 14.15 -7.84 3.58
C GLU A 56 15.53 -7.92 2.91
N ALA A 57 15.56 -7.91 1.57
CA ALA A 57 16.81 -7.87 0.82
C ALA A 57 17.61 -6.58 1.08
N GLU A 58 16.95 -5.42 1.14
CA GLU A 58 17.60 -4.14 1.45
C GLU A 58 18.14 -4.09 2.89
N ILE A 59 17.39 -4.61 3.86
CA ILE A 59 17.85 -4.70 5.25
C ILE A 59 19.13 -5.54 5.32
N LYS A 60 19.16 -6.68 4.62
CA LYS A 60 20.35 -7.55 4.54
C LYS A 60 21.52 -6.89 3.83
N ARG A 61 21.28 -6.06 2.80
CA ARG A 61 22.35 -5.30 2.12
C ARG A 61 23.00 -4.23 3.01
N LYS A 62 22.25 -3.70 3.97
CA LYS A 62 22.69 -2.61 4.88
C LYS A 62 23.28 -3.11 6.20
N ALA A 63 23.13 -4.40 6.50
CA ALA A 63 23.73 -5.07 7.66
C ALA A 63 25.18 -5.44 7.37
#